data_AF-A0AAE1XEQ9-F1
#
_entry.id   AF-A0AAE1XEQ9-F1
#
_cell.length_a   1.000
_cell.length_b   1.000
_cell.length_c   1.000
_cell.angle_alpha   90.00
_cell.angle_beta   90.00
_cell.angle_gamma   90.00
#
_symmetry.space_group_name_H-M   'P 1'
#
loop_
_entity.id
_entity.type
_entity.pdbx_description
1 polymer ?
#
loop_
_entity_poly.entity_id
_entity_poly.type
_entity_poly.pdbx_seq_one_letter_code
_entity_poly.pdbx_strand_id
1 'polypeptide(L)'
;MIPSSFPDYMSEVIRGRPPDPPGLKLKKEGLRAKHPVVFVPGIVTGGLELWEGHQCADKLFRKRLWGGTFGKLYKSPLCWMEHMSLDNETGLDPIGIRVRPVTGLVAADYFALGYFVWAVLIANLAQIGYEEKTMYMASYDWRLSFQNTEVRDQTMSRIKSNIELMVSTNGGNKAVIVPHSMGVVYFLHFMKWVETPAPMGGGGGPDWCARHIKAVMNIAGPLLGVPKAISGLFSEEAKDVAVVRAIAPGVLDKDLFRIQTLQHIMKMTRTWDSTMSMIPKGGTTIWGGLDWSPEEGYVPNTRKKISTFDDIDDHTKDQNTKSKTNHVHYGRIISFGKDITRAHSSQIQRIDFRGSIKGNNIANNGCGDVWTEYHDMGFSGINAVAEYKAYTAGDIVDLLNYVAPKMMARGSAHFSYGIASNLDDPKYAHYKYWSNPLETKLPNATDMEIFSMYGVGIPTERAYVYRQSPYAECYIPFQIDTSASEEDGDMCLRDGVFTVDGMKLCLF
;
A
#
# COMPACT_ATOMS: atom_id res chain seq x y z
N MET A 1 -15.95 -37.86 -29.69
CA MET A 1 -14.94 -36.90 -29.17
C MET A 1 -15.23 -35.56 -29.81
N ILE A 2 -15.77 -34.61 -29.04
CA ILE A 2 -15.99 -33.25 -29.51
C ILE A 2 -14.65 -32.51 -29.33
N PRO A 3 -14.10 -31.84 -30.36
CA PRO A 3 -12.87 -31.06 -30.21
C PRO A 3 -13.03 -29.96 -29.16
N SER A 4 -11.99 -29.69 -28.38
CA SER A 4 -11.93 -28.66 -27.34
C SER A 4 -12.19 -27.22 -27.84
N SER A 5 -12.33 -27.01 -29.16
CA SER A 5 -12.60 -25.72 -29.82
C SER A 5 -14.09 -25.42 -30.07
N PHE A 6 -14.98 -26.39 -29.83
CA PHE A 6 -16.42 -26.22 -30.08
C PHE A 6 -17.15 -25.21 -29.16
N PRO A 7 -16.79 -25.08 -27.86
CA PRO A 7 -17.41 -24.08 -26.98
C PRO A 7 -17.05 -22.64 -27.37
N ASP A 8 -15.83 -22.40 -27.84
CA ASP A 8 -15.33 -21.07 -28.18
C ASP A 8 -15.97 -20.54 -29.47
N TYR A 9 -16.13 -21.40 -30.50
CA TYR A 9 -16.76 -21.02 -31.78
C TYR A 9 -18.23 -20.61 -31.60
N MET A 10 -19.01 -21.37 -30.82
CA MET A 10 -20.40 -21.04 -30.49
C MET A 10 -20.52 -19.73 -29.70
N SER A 11 -19.54 -19.43 -28.84
CA SER A 11 -19.52 -18.19 -28.07
C SER A 11 -19.17 -16.95 -28.92
N GLU A 12 -18.27 -17.09 -29.90
CA GLU A 12 -17.90 -16.04 -30.86
C GLU A 12 -19.06 -15.70 -31.81
N VAL A 13 -19.82 -16.71 -32.25
CA VAL A 13 -21.00 -16.52 -33.13
C VAL A 13 -22.12 -15.76 -32.41
N ILE A 14 -22.26 -15.90 -31.09
CA ILE A 14 -23.34 -15.27 -30.31
C ILE A 14 -22.95 -13.88 -29.77
N ARG A 15 -21.67 -13.66 -29.41
CA ARG A 15 -21.21 -12.43 -28.72
C ARG A 15 -20.35 -11.51 -29.58
N GLY A 16 -20.06 -11.90 -30.82
CA GLY A 16 -19.04 -11.25 -31.65
C GLY A 16 -17.63 -11.63 -31.22
N ARG A 17 -16.66 -11.44 -32.11
CA ARG A 17 -15.25 -11.70 -31.80
C ARG A 17 -14.82 -10.76 -30.66
N PRO A 18 -14.20 -11.27 -29.58
CA PRO A 18 -13.70 -10.41 -28.52
C PRO A 18 -12.69 -9.41 -29.10
N PRO A 19 -12.65 -8.16 -28.59
CA PRO A 19 -11.69 -7.17 -29.06
C PRO A 19 -10.27 -7.70 -28.89
N ASP A 20 -9.39 -7.38 -29.85
CA ASP A 20 -7.98 -7.79 -29.76
C ASP A 20 -7.39 -7.33 -28.42
N PRO A 21 -6.62 -8.18 -27.72
CA PRO A 21 -5.89 -7.73 -26.55
C PRO A 21 -4.91 -6.61 -26.94
N PRO A 22 -4.59 -5.66 -26.04
CA PRO A 22 -3.77 -4.49 -26.34
C PRO A 22 -2.48 -4.82 -27.10
N GLY A 23 -1.75 -5.86 -26.69
CA GLY A 23 -0.51 -6.29 -27.34
C GLY A 23 -0.71 -6.73 -28.79
N LEU A 24 -1.82 -7.40 -29.11
CA LEU A 24 -2.14 -7.80 -30.48
C LEU A 24 -2.52 -6.58 -31.34
N LYS A 25 -3.24 -5.62 -30.77
CA LYS A 25 -3.54 -4.35 -31.45
C LYS A 25 -2.25 -3.59 -31.79
N LEU A 26 -1.35 -3.42 -30.82
CA LEU A 26 -0.06 -2.75 -31.03
C LEU A 26 0.81 -3.50 -32.06
N LYS A 27 0.77 -4.83 -32.07
CA LYS A 27 1.44 -5.65 -33.09
C LYS A 27 0.90 -5.37 -34.49
N LYS A 28 -0.43 -5.25 -34.65
CA LYS A 28 -1.07 -4.92 -35.94
C LYS A 28 -0.73 -3.50 -36.40
N GLU A 29 -0.50 -2.57 -35.47
CA GLU A 29 0.01 -1.22 -35.73
C GLU A 29 1.52 -1.20 -36.05
N GLY A 30 2.21 -2.34 -35.97
CA GLY A 30 3.62 -2.48 -36.34
C GLY A 30 4.61 -2.16 -35.23
N LEU A 31 4.15 -1.96 -33.98
CA LEU A 31 5.03 -1.73 -32.84
C LEU A 31 5.85 -2.97 -32.49
N ARG A 32 7.08 -2.73 -32.01
CA ARG A 32 8.04 -3.76 -31.60
C ARG A 32 8.76 -3.35 -30.32
N ALA A 33 9.32 -4.34 -29.61
CA ALA A 33 10.18 -4.12 -28.45
C ALA A 33 11.36 -3.19 -28.80
N LYS A 34 11.66 -2.25 -27.89
CA LYS A 34 12.74 -1.25 -28.07
C LYS A 34 13.54 -1.03 -26.79
N HIS A 35 12.88 -0.62 -25.72
CA HIS A 35 13.51 -0.34 -24.43
C HIS A 35 13.35 -1.54 -23.50
N PRO A 36 14.37 -1.97 -22.74
CA PRO A 36 14.18 -3.04 -21.78
C PRO A 36 13.19 -2.59 -20.70
N VAL A 37 12.37 -3.51 -20.19
CA VAL A 37 11.31 -3.21 -19.21
C VAL A 37 11.66 -3.80 -17.85
N VAL A 38 11.58 -3.00 -16.79
CA VAL A 38 11.82 -3.42 -15.42
C VAL A 38 10.55 -3.26 -14.59
N PHE A 39 10.01 -4.35 -14.07
CA PHE A 39 8.85 -4.34 -13.19
C PHE A 39 9.30 -4.23 -11.74
N VAL A 40 8.72 -3.29 -10.99
CA VAL A 40 9.00 -3.13 -9.55
C VAL A 40 7.71 -3.40 -8.77
N PRO A 41 7.60 -4.56 -8.07
CA PRO A 41 6.40 -4.95 -7.36
C PRO A 41 6.08 -4.01 -6.20
N GLY A 42 4.81 -3.94 -5.84
CA GLY A 42 4.34 -3.28 -4.62
C GLY A 42 4.27 -4.26 -3.45
N ILE A 43 3.78 -3.76 -2.31
CA ILE A 43 3.56 -4.59 -1.12
C ILE A 43 2.72 -5.81 -1.47
N VAL A 44 3.03 -6.95 -0.85
CA VAL A 44 2.36 -8.24 -1.06
C VAL A 44 2.32 -8.80 -2.50
N THR A 45 2.80 -8.09 -3.53
CA THR A 45 2.63 -8.53 -4.92
C THR A 45 3.78 -9.40 -5.47
N GLY A 46 4.85 -9.58 -4.70
CA GLY A 46 5.96 -10.48 -5.02
C GLY A 46 5.93 -11.75 -4.17
N GLY A 47 6.26 -12.90 -4.75
CA GLY A 47 6.35 -14.16 -4.01
C GLY A 47 7.48 -14.18 -2.99
N LEU A 48 7.28 -14.86 -1.86
CA LEU A 48 8.31 -15.12 -0.84
C LEU A 48 8.43 -16.63 -0.59
N GLU A 49 9.66 -17.12 -0.45
CA GLU A 49 9.98 -18.53 -0.22
C GLU A 49 10.85 -18.75 1.01
N LEU A 50 10.67 -19.90 1.66
CA LEU A 50 11.41 -20.29 2.86
C LEU A 50 12.80 -20.85 2.51
N TRP A 51 13.84 -20.40 3.19
CA TRP A 51 15.21 -20.90 3.10
C TRP A 51 15.71 -21.53 4.40
N GLU A 52 15.13 -21.13 5.53
CA GLU A 52 15.40 -21.70 6.84
C GLU A 52 14.17 -21.44 7.72
N GLY A 53 13.79 -22.40 8.54
CA GLY A 53 12.63 -22.29 9.41
C GLY A 53 12.70 -23.27 10.56
N HIS A 54 11.84 -23.06 11.55
CA HIS A 54 11.73 -23.92 12.72
C HIS A 54 11.01 -25.23 12.38
N GLN A 55 10.97 -26.15 13.34
CA GLN A 55 10.44 -27.51 13.18
C GLN A 55 9.01 -27.57 12.60
N CYS A 56 8.16 -26.58 12.89
CA CYS A 56 6.81 -26.52 12.36
C CYS A 56 6.75 -26.30 10.83
N ALA A 57 7.82 -25.76 10.25
CA ALA A 57 8.00 -25.56 8.82
C ALA A 57 8.90 -26.63 8.16
N ASP A 58 9.18 -27.73 8.87
CA ASP A 58 9.91 -28.87 8.33
C ASP A 58 9.24 -29.33 7.02
N LYS A 59 10.06 -29.53 5.98
CA LYS A 59 9.66 -29.87 4.59
C LYS A 59 9.16 -28.69 3.74
N LEU A 60 9.22 -27.46 4.23
CA LEU A 60 8.87 -26.26 3.45
C LEU A 60 10.08 -25.55 2.83
N PHE A 61 11.29 -26.10 2.94
CA PHE A 61 12.48 -25.55 2.28
C PHE A 61 12.25 -25.30 0.77
N ARG A 62 12.53 -24.08 0.33
CA ARG A 62 12.30 -23.53 -1.02
C ARG A 62 10.86 -23.67 -1.52
N LYS A 63 9.90 -23.70 -0.61
CA LYS A 63 8.47 -23.58 -0.94
C LYS A 63 8.02 -22.13 -0.72
N ARG A 64 7.10 -21.68 -1.55
CA ARG A 64 6.49 -20.35 -1.42
C ARG A 64 5.66 -20.31 -0.13
N LEU A 65 6.02 -19.40 0.77
CA LEU A 65 5.20 -19.02 1.92
C LEU A 65 4.18 -17.94 1.53
N TRP A 66 4.48 -17.21 0.46
CA TRP A 66 3.64 -16.15 -0.08
C TRP A 66 3.61 -16.20 -1.61
N GLY A 67 2.41 -16.15 -2.19
CA GLY A 67 2.15 -16.21 -3.62
C GLY A 67 2.06 -17.65 -4.18
N GLY A 68 1.08 -17.90 -5.05
CA GLY A 68 0.86 -19.19 -5.72
C GLY A 68 -0.20 -20.08 -5.05
N THR A 69 -0.15 -21.40 -5.26
CA THR A 69 -1.12 -22.34 -4.65
C THR A 69 -0.80 -22.55 -3.18
N PHE A 70 -1.29 -21.67 -2.32
CA PHE A 70 -1.16 -21.65 -0.85
C PHE A 70 -1.62 -22.94 -0.12
N GLY A 71 -2.07 -23.96 -0.84
CA GLY A 71 -2.83 -25.13 -0.37
C GLY A 71 -2.18 -26.02 0.71
N LYS A 72 -0.89 -25.86 1.05
CA LYS A 72 -0.21 -26.68 2.09
C LYS A 72 0.03 -25.96 3.40
N LEU A 73 -0.01 -24.63 3.43
CA LEU A 73 0.33 -23.81 4.59
C LEU A 73 -0.87 -23.52 5.51
N TYR A 74 -2.09 -23.75 5.00
CA TYR A 74 -3.35 -23.67 5.75
C TYR A 74 -3.46 -24.61 6.96
N LYS A 75 -2.55 -25.60 7.08
CA LYS A 75 -2.57 -26.55 8.19
C LYS A 75 -1.98 -25.99 9.49
N SER A 76 -1.25 -24.86 9.44
CA SER A 76 -0.58 -24.30 10.63
C SER A 76 -0.43 -22.76 10.53
N PRO A 77 -1.52 -21.99 10.73
CA PRO A 77 -1.51 -20.53 10.58
C PRO A 77 -0.52 -19.83 11.52
N LEU A 78 -0.36 -20.32 12.76
CA LEU A 78 0.61 -19.76 13.71
C LEU A 78 2.06 -19.94 13.25
N CYS A 79 2.40 -21.13 12.74
CA CYS A 79 3.72 -21.39 12.16
C CYS A 79 3.99 -20.46 10.97
N TRP A 80 2.98 -20.25 10.12
CA TRP A 80 3.10 -19.33 8.99
C TRP A 80 3.34 -17.89 9.45
N MET A 81 2.56 -17.40 10.42
CA MET A 81 2.70 -16.04 10.96
C MET A 81 4.08 -15.83 11.61
N GLU A 82 4.59 -16.82 12.33
CA GLU A 82 5.95 -16.80 12.89
C GLU A 82 7.01 -16.62 11.79
N HIS A 83 6.94 -17.40 10.72
CA HIS A 83 7.91 -17.33 9.60
C HIS A 83 7.77 -16.07 8.74
N MET A 84 6.58 -15.48 8.71
CA MET A 84 6.30 -14.25 7.97
C MET A 84 6.56 -12.99 8.78
N SER A 85 6.71 -13.08 10.10
CA SER A 85 7.09 -11.97 10.96
C SER A 85 8.56 -11.61 10.76
N LEU A 86 8.88 -10.33 10.94
CA LEU A 86 10.24 -9.84 11.10
C LEU A 86 10.56 -9.69 12.59
N ASP A 87 11.84 -9.67 12.91
CA ASP A 87 12.32 -9.42 14.26
C ASP A 87 11.91 -8.00 14.71
N ASN A 88 11.33 -7.92 15.91
CA ASN A 88 10.65 -6.71 16.37
C ASN A 88 11.62 -5.60 16.83
N GLU A 89 12.92 -5.86 16.90
CA GLU A 89 13.93 -4.86 17.25
C GLU A 89 14.75 -4.46 16.01
N THR A 90 15.16 -5.43 15.21
CA THR A 90 16.05 -5.20 14.06
C THR A 90 15.32 -4.94 12.74
N GLY A 91 14.07 -5.38 12.60
CA GLY A 91 13.34 -5.31 11.32
C GLY A 91 13.92 -6.24 10.23
N LEU A 92 14.69 -7.27 10.64
CA LEU A 92 15.26 -8.30 9.77
C LEU A 92 14.61 -9.67 10.05
N ASP A 93 15.13 -10.75 9.46
CA ASP A 93 14.60 -12.08 9.74
C ASP A 93 14.85 -12.48 11.22
N PRO A 94 13.89 -13.14 11.88
CA PRO A 94 14.12 -13.71 13.21
C PRO A 94 15.18 -14.82 13.20
N ILE A 95 15.76 -15.11 14.37
CA ILE A 95 16.77 -16.17 14.53
C ILE A 95 16.21 -17.54 14.09
N GLY A 96 16.95 -18.24 13.23
CA GLY A 96 16.57 -19.55 12.72
C GLY A 96 15.47 -19.52 11.64
N ILE A 97 15.14 -18.34 11.12
CA ILE A 97 14.19 -18.16 10.02
C ILE A 97 14.88 -17.37 8.91
N ARG A 98 14.74 -17.82 7.66
CA ARG A 98 15.16 -17.06 6.48
C ARG A 98 14.08 -17.17 5.41
N VAL A 99 13.58 -16.02 4.98
CA VAL A 99 12.59 -15.90 3.91
C VAL A 99 13.15 -14.98 2.83
N ARG A 100 13.08 -15.39 1.57
CA ARG A 100 13.67 -14.65 0.45
C ARG A 100 12.65 -14.38 -0.65
N PRO A 101 12.81 -13.28 -1.41
CA PRO A 101 11.98 -13.02 -2.56
C PRO A 101 12.20 -14.08 -3.64
N VAL A 102 11.10 -14.52 -4.25
CA VAL A 102 11.15 -15.34 -5.45
C VAL A 102 11.72 -14.49 -6.59
N THR A 103 12.66 -15.05 -7.35
CA THR A 103 13.38 -14.33 -8.41
C THR A 103 12.85 -14.65 -9.81
N GLY A 104 13.12 -13.75 -10.76
CA GLY A 104 12.75 -13.90 -12.16
C GLY A 104 11.29 -13.59 -12.48
N LEU A 105 10.90 -13.74 -13.74
CA LEU A 105 9.53 -13.46 -14.20
C LEU A 105 8.50 -14.41 -13.57
N VAL A 106 8.91 -15.57 -13.05
CA VAL A 106 8.03 -16.50 -12.31
C VAL A 106 7.53 -15.88 -10.99
N ALA A 107 8.18 -14.83 -10.49
CA ALA A 107 7.67 -14.04 -9.36
C ALA A 107 6.45 -13.19 -9.74
N ALA A 108 6.25 -12.94 -11.04
CA ALA A 108 5.14 -12.20 -11.62
C ALA A 108 3.88 -13.06 -11.81
N ASP A 109 4.03 -14.38 -11.72
CA ASP A 109 2.96 -15.35 -11.98
C ASP A 109 1.95 -15.41 -10.82
N TYR A 110 0.67 -15.56 -11.19
CA TYR A 110 -0.51 -15.90 -10.37
C TYR A 110 -0.31 -15.81 -8.85
N PHE A 111 -0.43 -14.58 -8.33
CA PHE A 111 -0.23 -14.27 -6.92
C PHE A 111 -1.28 -14.94 -6.01
N ALA A 112 -2.56 -14.85 -6.38
CA ALA A 112 -3.68 -15.53 -5.75
C ALA A 112 -4.80 -15.77 -6.79
N LEU A 113 -5.76 -16.66 -6.50
CA LEU A 113 -6.92 -16.89 -7.37
C LEU A 113 -7.65 -15.55 -7.65
N GLY A 114 -7.62 -15.11 -8.91
CA GLY A 114 -8.30 -13.90 -9.38
C GLY A 114 -7.52 -12.58 -9.22
N TYR A 115 -6.24 -12.60 -8.83
CA TYR A 115 -5.41 -11.39 -8.72
C TYR A 115 -4.15 -11.48 -9.59
N PHE A 116 -4.13 -10.77 -10.72
CA PHE A 116 -3.07 -10.82 -11.73
C PHE A 116 -2.56 -9.41 -12.04
N VAL A 117 -1.48 -8.97 -11.39
CA VAL A 117 -0.92 -7.63 -11.65
C VAL A 117 -0.02 -7.67 -12.89
N TRP A 118 0.92 -8.62 -12.94
CA TRP A 118 2.03 -8.58 -13.90
C TRP A 118 1.86 -9.53 -15.09
N ALA A 119 1.28 -10.71 -14.88
CA ALA A 119 1.13 -11.73 -15.91
C ALA A 119 0.41 -11.22 -17.17
N VAL A 120 -0.65 -10.40 -17.01
CA VAL A 120 -1.38 -9.81 -18.14
C VAL A 120 -0.52 -8.82 -18.92
N LEU A 121 0.27 -7.99 -18.22
CA LEU A 121 1.15 -7.02 -18.85
C LEU A 121 2.29 -7.72 -19.62
N ILE A 122 2.92 -8.72 -19.00
CA ILE A 122 3.97 -9.54 -19.61
C ILE A 122 3.44 -10.24 -20.88
N ALA A 123 2.25 -10.84 -20.82
CA ALA A 123 1.65 -11.50 -21.97
C ALA A 123 1.38 -10.54 -23.14
N ASN A 124 0.97 -9.30 -22.86
CA ASN A 124 0.76 -8.27 -23.88
C ASN A 124 2.08 -7.76 -24.47
N LEU A 125 3.12 -7.57 -23.65
CA LEU A 125 4.45 -7.19 -24.12
C LEU A 125 5.08 -8.29 -25.00
N ALA A 126 4.86 -9.57 -24.67
CA ALA A 126 5.34 -10.68 -25.49
C ALA A 126 4.79 -10.65 -26.92
N GLN A 127 3.57 -10.14 -27.13
CA GLN A 127 2.97 -10.03 -28.48
C GLN A 127 3.76 -9.12 -29.43
N ILE A 128 4.48 -8.12 -28.89
CA ILE A 128 5.30 -7.16 -29.65
C ILE A 128 6.80 -7.48 -29.58
N GLY A 129 7.16 -8.70 -29.14
CA GLY A 129 8.53 -9.22 -29.19
C GLY A 129 9.37 -9.02 -27.94
N TYR A 130 8.76 -8.65 -26.80
CA TYR A 130 9.46 -8.74 -25.52
C TYR A 130 9.61 -10.19 -25.06
N GLU A 131 10.75 -10.50 -24.48
CA GLU A 131 11.08 -11.80 -23.89
C GLU A 131 11.91 -11.63 -22.62
N GLU A 132 12.27 -12.74 -21.95
CA GLU A 132 12.96 -12.74 -20.65
C GLU A 132 14.24 -11.88 -20.65
N LYS A 133 15.03 -11.89 -21.73
CA LYS A 133 16.25 -11.08 -21.81
C LYS A 133 16.00 -9.55 -21.86
N THR A 134 14.77 -9.14 -22.17
CA THR A 134 14.34 -7.73 -22.30
C THR A 134 13.39 -7.30 -21.18
N MET A 135 13.05 -8.20 -20.26
CA MET A 135 12.13 -7.96 -19.16
C MET A 135 12.73 -8.44 -17.84
N TYR A 136 12.76 -7.59 -16.84
CA TYR A 136 13.29 -7.91 -15.52
C TYR A 136 12.26 -7.66 -14.43
N MET A 137 12.02 -8.64 -13.57
CA MET A 137 11.25 -8.46 -12.35
C MET A 137 12.21 -8.14 -11.20
N ALA A 138 12.20 -6.90 -10.73
CA ALA A 138 12.99 -6.43 -9.60
C ALA A 138 12.38 -6.92 -8.27
N SER A 139 12.39 -8.23 -8.04
CA SER A 139 11.85 -8.84 -6.84
C SER A 139 12.65 -8.44 -5.60
N TYR A 140 11.93 -8.03 -4.56
CA TYR A 140 12.48 -7.71 -3.24
C TYR A 140 11.56 -8.22 -2.13
N ASP A 141 12.10 -8.34 -0.92
CA ASP A 141 11.27 -8.65 0.24
C ASP A 141 10.53 -7.41 0.68
N TRP A 142 9.27 -7.36 0.25
CA TRP A 142 8.37 -6.24 0.49
C TRP A 142 7.95 -6.08 1.95
N ARG A 143 8.43 -6.91 2.89
CA ARG A 143 8.22 -6.71 4.33
C ARG A 143 9.24 -5.74 4.94
N LEU A 144 10.47 -5.73 4.42
CA LEU A 144 11.58 -4.96 4.97
C LEU A 144 11.47 -3.46 4.69
N SER A 145 12.09 -2.65 5.55
CA SER A 145 12.40 -1.26 5.20
C SER A 145 13.31 -1.21 3.96
N PHE A 146 13.23 -0.12 3.20
CA PHE A 146 13.89 -0.05 1.89
C PHE A 146 15.41 -0.22 1.98
N GLN A 147 16.04 0.45 2.94
CA GLN A 147 17.47 0.31 3.18
C GLN A 147 17.84 -1.11 3.64
N ASN A 148 16.98 -1.77 4.44
CA ASN A 148 17.25 -3.14 4.89
C ASN A 148 17.20 -4.16 3.74
N THR A 149 16.51 -3.87 2.63
CA THR A 149 16.61 -4.72 1.42
C THR A 149 18.03 -4.74 0.86
N GLU A 150 18.76 -3.63 0.95
CA GLU A 150 20.18 -3.58 0.57
C GLU A 150 21.05 -4.26 1.62
N VAL A 151 20.88 -3.91 2.90
CA VAL A 151 21.69 -4.49 3.98
C VAL A 151 21.60 -6.02 4.01
N ARG A 152 20.40 -6.59 3.88
CA ARG A 152 20.19 -8.04 3.98
C ARG A 152 20.51 -8.79 2.69
N ASP A 153 20.00 -8.29 1.55
CA ASP A 153 19.96 -9.06 0.29
C ASP A 153 20.78 -8.45 -0.84
N GLN A 154 21.32 -7.25 -0.64
CA GLN A 154 21.96 -6.44 -1.68
C GLN A 154 21.00 -6.19 -2.85
N THR A 155 19.71 -6.03 -2.55
CA THR A 155 18.65 -5.93 -3.56
C THR A 155 18.84 -4.72 -4.47
N MET A 156 19.16 -3.55 -3.92
CA MET A 156 19.31 -2.34 -4.73
C MET A 156 20.56 -2.43 -5.60
N SER A 157 21.65 -2.99 -5.07
CA SER A 157 22.85 -3.31 -5.86
C SER A 157 22.55 -4.27 -7.01
N ARG A 158 21.73 -5.31 -6.78
CA ARG A 158 21.29 -6.23 -7.84
C ARG A 158 20.41 -5.53 -8.88
N ILE A 159 19.50 -4.65 -8.48
CA ILE A 159 18.65 -3.89 -9.40
C ILE A 159 19.52 -2.99 -10.29
N LYS A 160 20.46 -2.25 -9.69
CA LYS A 160 21.44 -1.42 -10.41
C LYS A 160 22.17 -2.23 -11.48
N SER A 161 22.81 -3.33 -11.09
CA SER A 161 23.61 -4.16 -12.01
C SER A 161 22.76 -4.78 -13.13
N ASN A 162 21.52 -5.20 -12.85
CA ASN A 162 20.63 -5.74 -13.88
C ASN A 162 20.22 -4.65 -14.88
N ILE A 163 19.91 -3.43 -14.42
CA ILE A 163 19.57 -2.32 -15.31
C ILE A 163 20.77 -1.97 -16.21
N GLU A 164 21.97 -1.84 -15.64
CA GLU A 164 23.21 -1.58 -16.40
C GLU A 164 23.46 -2.67 -17.46
N LEU A 165 23.26 -3.94 -17.09
CA LEU A 165 23.39 -5.07 -18.01
C LEU A 165 22.34 -5.02 -19.13
N MET A 166 21.08 -4.78 -18.81
CA MET A 166 19.99 -4.70 -19.80
C MET A 166 20.22 -3.54 -20.79
N VAL A 167 20.67 -2.38 -20.31
CA VAL A 167 20.97 -1.23 -21.18
C VAL A 167 22.16 -1.54 -22.09
N SER A 168 23.24 -2.10 -21.55
CA SER A 168 24.45 -2.41 -22.35
C SER A 168 24.22 -3.50 -23.40
N THR A 169 23.38 -4.49 -23.09
CA THR A 169 23.06 -5.61 -24.01
C THR A 169 21.91 -5.30 -24.97
N ASN A 170 21.16 -4.22 -24.75
CA ASN A 170 20.05 -3.79 -25.60
C ASN A 170 20.42 -2.56 -26.46
N GLY A 171 21.67 -2.52 -26.96
CA GLY A 171 22.16 -1.50 -27.88
C GLY A 171 22.21 -0.09 -27.28
N GLY A 172 22.34 0.03 -25.95
CA GLY A 172 22.35 1.32 -25.26
C GLY A 172 20.98 1.95 -25.04
N ASN A 173 19.88 1.28 -25.40
CA ASN A 173 18.54 1.78 -25.12
C ASN A 173 18.29 1.76 -23.59
N LYS A 174 18.07 2.94 -23.01
CA LYS A 174 17.72 3.12 -21.59
C LYS A 174 16.45 2.34 -21.21
N ALA A 175 16.36 1.87 -19.98
CA ALA A 175 15.26 1.06 -19.47
C ALA A 175 13.98 1.86 -19.20
N VAL A 176 12.83 1.23 -19.43
CA VAL A 176 11.53 1.70 -18.95
C VAL A 176 11.19 0.96 -17.67
N ILE A 177 10.94 1.71 -16.60
CA ILE A 177 10.65 1.16 -15.28
C ILE A 177 9.15 1.23 -15.06
N VAL A 178 8.54 0.13 -14.63
CA VAL A 178 7.10 0.01 -14.36
C VAL A 178 6.91 -0.36 -12.89
N PRO A 179 6.99 0.63 -11.98
CA PRO A 179 6.69 0.40 -10.58
C PRO A 179 5.19 0.45 -10.29
N HIS A 180 4.72 -0.41 -9.39
CA HIS A 180 3.31 -0.48 -8.98
C HIS A 180 3.15 -0.29 -7.47
N SER A 181 2.14 0.48 -7.06
CA SER A 181 1.78 0.71 -5.66
C SER A 181 3.02 1.12 -4.84
N MET A 182 3.29 0.50 -3.69
CA MET A 182 4.48 0.77 -2.86
C MET A 182 5.81 0.69 -3.63
N GLY A 183 5.87 -0.08 -4.73
CA GLY A 183 7.04 -0.17 -5.61
C GLY A 183 7.43 1.17 -6.23
N VAL A 184 6.48 2.11 -6.36
CA VAL A 184 6.75 3.49 -6.81
C VAL A 184 7.57 4.24 -5.77
N VAL A 185 7.20 4.10 -4.50
CA VAL A 185 7.90 4.73 -3.37
C VAL A 185 9.27 4.07 -3.15
N TYR A 186 9.36 2.75 -3.34
CA TYR A 186 10.63 2.01 -3.33
C TYR A 186 11.55 2.48 -4.47
N PHE A 187 11.03 2.64 -5.68
CA PHE A 187 11.85 3.08 -6.81
C PHE A 187 12.29 4.54 -6.69
N LEU A 188 11.47 5.42 -6.09
CA LEU A 188 11.89 6.77 -5.72
C LEU A 188 13.13 6.75 -4.79
N HIS A 189 13.09 5.90 -3.77
CA HIS A 189 14.24 5.69 -2.88
C HIS A 189 15.45 5.14 -3.64
N PHE A 190 15.26 4.14 -4.51
CA PHE A 190 16.32 3.56 -5.33
C PHE A 190 17.02 4.59 -6.21
N MET A 191 16.27 5.48 -6.88
CA MET A 191 16.85 6.52 -7.74
C MET A 191 17.80 7.44 -6.95
N LYS A 192 17.45 7.79 -5.71
CA LYS A 192 18.34 8.59 -4.88
C LYS A 192 19.50 7.78 -4.31
N TRP A 193 19.25 6.53 -3.90
CA TRP A 193 20.27 5.61 -3.42
C TRP A 193 21.34 5.38 -4.47
N VAL A 194 20.97 5.10 -5.73
CA VAL A 194 21.93 4.73 -6.79
C VAL A 194 22.86 5.89 -7.17
N GLU A 195 22.38 7.13 -7.13
CA GLU A 195 23.20 8.32 -7.42
C GLU A 195 24.12 8.71 -6.25
N THR A 196 23.76 8.30 -5.03
CA THR A 196 24.50 8.66 -3.81
C THR A 196 25.80 7.82 -3.70
N PRO A 197 26.94 8.42 -3.33
CA PRO A 197 28.20 7.69 -3.13
C PRO A 197 28.10 6.59 -2.07
N ALA A 198 28.88 5.52 -2.27
CA ALA A 198 29.11 4.51 -1.23
C ALA A 198 29.82 5.13 -0.01
N PRO A 199 29.56 4.63 1.22
CA PRO A 199 28.77 3.45 1.54
C PRO A 199 27.27 3.71 1.75
N MET A 200 26.81 4.98 1.73
CA MET A 200 25.41 5.32 1.99
C MET A 200 24.49 4.94 0.82
N GLY A 201 24.97 5.14 -0.40
CA GLY A 201 24.27 4.82 -1.64
C GLY A 201 24.99 3.80 -2.51
N GLY A 202 24.48 3.61 -3.72
CA GLY A 202 24.95 2.62 -4.69
C GLY A 202 26.14 3.04 -5.54
N GLY A 203 26.61 4.28 -5.43
CA GLY A 203 27.81 4.76 -6.13
C GLY A 203 27.72 4.67 -7.66
N GLY A 204 26.54 4.83 -8.24
CA GLY A 204 26.33 4.88 -9.70
C GLY A 204 26.76 6.20 -10.35
N GLY A 205 26.92 7.25 -9.54
CA GLY A 205 27.22 8.61 -9.98
C GLY A 205 25.95 9.46 -10.17
N PRO A 206 26.06 10.79 -10.16
CA PRO A 206 24.92 11.71 -10.20
C PRO A 206 24.17 11.73 -11.54
N ASP A 207 24.70 11.07 -12.57
CA ASP A 207 24.11 10.97 -13.91
C ASP A 207 23.58 9.56 -14.20
N TRP A 208 23.57 8.67 -13.21
CA TRP A 208 23.23 7.27 -13.41
C TRP A 208 21.81 7.10 -13.96
N CYS A 209 20.84 7.81 -13.37
CA CYS A 209 19.46 7.80 -13.83
C CYS A 209 19.35 8.34 -15.26
N ALA A 210 20.06 9.44 -15.58
CA ALA A 210 20.09 10.01 -16.91
C ALA A 210 20.65 9.04 -17.96
N ARG A 211 21.65 8.22 -17.61
CA ARG A 211 22.27 7.26 -18.51
C ARG A 211 21.45 5.99 -18.71
N HIS A 212 20.70 5.54 -17.71
CA HIS A 212 20.10 4.20 -17.73
C HIS A 212 18.57 4.17 -17.77
N ILE A 213 17.88 5.26 -17.43
CA ILE A 213 16.42 5.29 -17.31
C ILE A 213 15.83 6.16 -18.43
N LYS A 214 14.93 5.60 -19.23
CA LYS A 214 14.17 6.34 -20.24
C LYS A 214 12.93 6.97 -19.61
N ALA A 215 12.14 6.14 -18.93
CA ALA A 215 10.87 6.53 -18.37
C ALA A 215 10.53 5.70 -17.13
N VAL A 216 9.80 6.30 -16.21
CA VAL A 216 9.18 5.63 -15.06
C VAL A 216 7.67 5.71 -15.21
N MET A 217 7.02 4.56 -15.36
CA MET A 217 5.58 4.41 -15.56
C MET A 217 4.94 3.94 -14.25
N ASN A 218 4.68 4.88 -13.34
CA ASN A 218 4.06 4.62 -12.05
C ASN A 218 2.62 4.13 -12.24
N ILE A 219 2.28 2.98 -11.65
CA ILE A 219 0.92 2.45 -11.58
C ILE A 219 0.43 2.56 -10.14
N ALA A 220 -0.55 3.42 -9.89
CA ALA A 220 -1.21 3.62 -8.60
C ALA A 220 -0.22 3.88 -7.42
N GLY A 221 0.78 4.73 -7.64
CA GLY A 221 1.84 5.01 -6.66
C GLY A 221 1.38 5.87 -5.47
N PRO A 222 1.49 5.42 -4.22
CA PRO A 222 1.10 6.20 -3.04
C PRO A 222 2.25 7.11 -2.58
N LEU A 223 2.70 8.02 -3.46
CA LEU A 223 3.84 8.91 -3.20
C LEU A 223 3.69 9.69 -1.89
N LEU A 224 2.50 10.26 -1.66
CA LEU A 224 2.16 11.02 -0.46
C LEU A 224 1.60 10.15 0.67
N GLY A 225 1.55 8.83 0.50
CA GLY A 225 0.91 7.89 1.41
C GLY A 225 -0.57 7.67 1.11
N VAL A 226 -1.21 6.79 1.90
CA VAL A 226 -2.63 6.44 1.77
C VAL A 226 -3.26 6.27 3.16
N PRO A 227 -4.46 6.83 3.43
CA PRO A 227 -5.17 6.62 4.70
C PRO A 227 -5.40 5.15 5.05
N LYS A 228 -5.55 4.28 4.05
CA LYS A 228 -5.70 2.84 4.23
C LYS A 228 -4.51 2.16 4.92
N ALA A 229 -3.30 2.70 4.79
CA ALA A 229 -2.17 2.20 5.57
C ALA A 229 -2.41 2.39 7.08
N ILE A 230 -3.13 3.45 7.47
CA ILE A 230 -3.40 3.76 8.86
C ILE A 230 -4.41 2.79 9.46
N SER A 231 -5.51 2.50 8.76
CA SER A 231 -6.49 1.52 9.26
C SER A 231 -5.88 0.12 9.39
N GLY A 232 -4.97 -0.26 8.48
CA GLY A 232 -4.16 -1.47 8.58
C GLY A 232 -3.33 -1.50 9.87
N LEU A 233 -2.47 -0.50 10.08
CA LEU A 233 -1.57 -0.45 11.24
C LEU A 233 -2.31 -0.25 12.59
N PHE A 234 -3.46 0.43 12.56
CA PHE A 234 -4.21 0.81 13.75
C PHE A 234 -5.15 -0.29 14.23
N SER A 235 -5.92 -0.95 13.33
CA SER A 235 -6.88 -1.98 13.72
C SER A 235 -6.87 -3.27 12.89
N GLU A 236 -6.00 -3.41 11.89
CA GLU A 236 -5.98 -4.53 10.93
C GLU A 236 -7.26 -4.70 10.09
N GLU A 237 -8.16 -3.71 10.11
CA GLU A 237 -9.43 -3.76 9.37
C GLU A 237 -9.35 -3.16 7.97
N ALA A 238 -8.13 -2.91 7.48
CA ALA A 238 -7.92 -2.61 6.07
C ALA A 238 -8.54 -3.74 5.24
N LYS A 239 -9.52 -3.39 4.39
CA LYS A 239 -10.29 -4.32 3.55
C LYS A 239 -9.45 -4.96 2.44
N ASP A 240 -8.20 -5.36 2.69
CA ASP A 240 -7.39 -6.13 1.75
C ASP A 240 -7.72 -7.61 1.86
N VAL A 241 -8.77 -7.92 1.12
CA VAL A 241 -9.26 -9.24 0.74
C VAL A 241 -8.12 -10.22 0.39
N ALA A 242 -6.96 -9.75 -0.11
CA ALA A 242 -5.82 -10.61 -0.45
C ALA A 242 -5.12 -11.23 0.78
N VAL A 243 -4.82 -10.46 1.82
CA VAL A 243 -4.17 -10.97 3.05
C VAL A 243 -5.14 -11.87 3.81
N VAL A 244 -6.40 -11.43 3.95
CA VAL A 244 -7.45 -12.21 4.63
C VAL A 244 -7.73 -13.53 3.90
N ARG A 245 -7.83 -13.53 2.56
CA ARG A 245 -8.01 -14.76 1.77
C ARG A 245 -6.78 -15.68 1.82
N ALA A 246 -5.57 -15.14 1.90
CA ALA A 246 -4.34 -15.92 2.00
C ALA A 246 -4.21 -16.64 3.35
N ILE A 247 -4.75 -16.05 4.42
CA ILE A 247 -4.66 -16.60 5.79
C ILE A 247 -5.85 -17.51 6.10
N ALA A 248 -7.07 -17.13 5.68
CA ALA A 248 -8.30 -17.81 6.06
C ALA A 248 -9.36 -17.80 4.93
N PRO A 249 -9.29 -18.72 3.95
CA PRO A 249 -10.15 -18.74 2.76
C PRO A 249 -11.64 -19.04 3.02
N GLY A 250 -12.10 -19.06 4.28
CA GLY A 250 -13.50 -19.34 4.65
C GLY A 250 -13.98 -18.72 5.96
N VAL A 251 -13.25 -17.76 6.55
CA VAL A 251 -13.62 -17.13 7.84
C VAL A 251 -14.13 -15.72 7.58
N LEU A 252 -15.37 -15.60 7.10
CA LEU A 252 -16.03 -14.30 6.97
C LEU A 252 -17.19 -14.08 7.97
N ASP A 253 -17.63 -15.10 8.73
CA ASP A 253 -18.92 -15.00 9.44
C ASP A 253 -18.94 -15.39 10.94
N LYS A 254 -17.82 -15.33 11.68
CA LYS A 254 -17.86 -15.50 13.16
C LYS A 254 -16.98 -14.51 13.91
N ASP A 255 -17.61 -13.58 14.63
CA ASP A 255 -16.99 -12.42 15.27
C ASP A 255 -15.87 -12.78 16.29
N LEU A 256 -16.04 -13.82 17.10
CA LEU A 256 -15.05 -14.15 18.14
C LEU A 256 -13.74 -14.73 17.58
N PHE A 257 -13.84 -15.61 16.56
CA PHE A 257 -12.67 -16.16 15.88
C PHE A 257 -11.95 -15.09 15.05
N ARG A 258 -12.69 -14.14 14.49
CA ARG A 258 -12.14 -12.96 13.79
C ARG A 258 -11.31 -12.11 14.75
N ILE A 259 -11.81 -11.81 15.94
CA ILE A 259 -11.15 -10.93 16.91
C ILE A 259 -9.79 -11.50 17.39
N GLN A 260 -9.72 -12.79 17.74
CA GLN A 260 -8.45 -13.44 18.15
C GLN A 260 -7.45 -13.51 16.98
N THR A 261 -7.93 -13.82 15.77
CA THR A 261 -7.09 -13.90 14.57
C THR A 261 -6.48 -12.54 14.23
N LEU A 262 -7.22 -11.44 14.38
CA LEU A 262 -6.73 -10.09 14.09
C LEU A 262 -5.57 -9.67 15.00
N GLN A 263 -5.50 -10.12 16.25
CA GLN A 263 -4.35 -9.81 17.12
C GLN A 263 -3.06 -10.48 16.63
N HIS A 264 -3.14 -11.73 16.22
CA HIS A 264 -1.98 -12.43 15.66
C HIS A 264 -1.54 -11.79 14.34
N ILE A 265 -2.50 -11.44 13.49
CA ILE A 265 -2.23 -10.72 12.23
C ILE A 265 -1.54 -9.40 12.55
N MET A 266 -2.11 -8.58 13.45
CA MET A 266 -1.54 -7.30 13.87
C MET A 266 -0.10 -7.43 14.36
N LYS A 267 0.17 -8.44 15.21
CA LYS A 267 1.51 -8.68 15.72
C LYS A 267 2.51 -8.95 14.59
N MET A 268 2.11 -9.71 13.57
CA MET A 268 2.94 -10.00 12.40
C MET A 268 3.08 -8.79 11.47
N THR A 269 1.97 -8.18 11.04
CA THR A 269 1.95 -7.08 10.07
C THR A 269 2.63 -5.82 10.60
N ARG A 270 2.56 -5.55 11.91
CA ARG A 270 3.33 -4.46 12.56
C ARG A 270 4.84 -4.70 12.57
N THR A 271 5.32 -5.87 12.18
CA THR A 271 6.75 -6.11 11.92
C THR A 271 7.15 -5.80 10.47
N TRP A 272 6.19 -5.64 9.54
CA TRP A 272 6.46 -5.33 8.14
C TRP A 272 6.71 -3.83 7.95
N ASP A 273 7.93 -3.40 8.27
CA ASP A 273 8.33 -2.00 8.31
C ASP A 273 8.07 -1.24 6.99
N SER A 274 8.07 -1.90 5.84
CA SER A 274 7.76 -1.28 4.54
C SER A 274 6.39 -0.57 4.50
N THR A 275 5.40 -1.09 5.24
CA THR A 275 4.03 -0.53 5.32
C THR A 275 4.05 0.92 5.78
N MET A 276 5.03 1.27 6.61
CA MET A 276 5.21 2.60 7.18
C MET A 276 5.67 3.61 6.12
N SER A 277 6.16 3.18 4.96
CA SER A 277 6.45 4.06 3.82
C SER A 277 5.19 4.68 3.20
N MET A 278 4.02 4.12 3.51
CA MET A 278 2.73 4.51 2.96
C MET A 278 1.88 5.33 3.94
N ILE A 279 2.40 5.66 5.12
CA ILE A 279 1.77 6.63 6.03
C ILE A 279 1.69 8.01 5.31
N PRO A 280 0.56 8.75 5.45
CA PRO A 280 0.39 10.08 4.89
C PRO A 280 1.56 11.04 5.23
N LYS A 281 2.11 11.67 4.19
CA LYS A 281 3.24 12.61 4.26
C LYS A 281 2.75 14.05 4.07
N GLY A 282 3.41 14.99 4.72
CA GLY A 282 3.13 16.42 4.63
C GLY A 282 2.04 16.93 5.57
N GLY A 283 1.55 16.09 6.49
CA GLY A 283 0.64 16.49 7.55
C GLY A 283 -0.61 17.22 7.07
N THR A 284 -1.07 18.17 7.88
CA THR A 284 -2.29 18.95 7.59
C THR A 284 -2.15 19.82 6.35
N THR A 285 -0.94 20.26 5.99
CA THR A 285 -0.68 21.07 4.79
C THR A 285 -1.10 20.35 3.51
N ILE A 286 -0.88 19.03 3.42
CA ILE A 286 -1.21 18.23 2.24
C ILE A 286 -2.57 17.57 2.35
N TRP A 287 -2.91 17.04 3.52
CA TRP A 287 -4.07 16.16 3.70
C TRP A 287 -5.29 16.84 4.32
N GLY A 288 -5.21 18.12 4.65
CA GLY A 288 -6.30 18.84 5.30
C GLY A 288 -6.21 18.84 6.82
N GLY A 289 -6.94 19.79 7.42
CA GLY A 289 -7.10 19.93 8.86
C GLY A 289 -8.43 19.36 9.37
N LEU A 290 -8.88 19.83 10.53
CA LEU A 290 -10.18 19.43 11.08
C LEU A 290 -11.35 19.95 10.25
N ASP A 291 -11.21 21.12 9.62
CA ASP A 291 -12.32 21.81 8.95
C ASP A 291 -12.07 22.07 7.46
N TRP A 292 -10.98 21.51 6.92
CA TRP A 292 -10.66 21.65 5.50
C TRP A 292 -9.99 20.40 4.95
N SER A 293 -10.16 20.12 3.66
CA SER A 293 -9.36 19.14 2.93
C SER A 293 -9.26 19.49 1.43
N PRO A 294 -8.27 18.95 0.70
CA PRO A 294 -8.14 19.18 -0.75
C PRO A 294 -9.35 18.71 -1.58
N GLU A 295 -10.16 17.82 -1.02
CA GLU A 295 -11.33 17.22 -1.68
C GLU A 295 -12.63 18.00 -1.44
N GLU A 296 -12.61 19.07 -0.62
CA GLU A 296 -13.79 19.87 -0.34
C GLU A 296 -14.41 20.46 -1.61
N GLY A 297 -15.75 20.42 -1.67
CA GLY A 297 -16.52 20.83 -2.84
C GLY A 297 -16.71 19.75 -3.90
N TYR A 298 -16.16 18.54 -3.70
CA TYR A 298 -16.39 17.41 -4.60
C TYR A 298 -17.44 16.45 -4.04
N VAL A 299 -18.55 16.29 -4.75
CA VAL A 299 -19.55 15.22 -4.50
C VAL A 299 -19.22 14.08 -5.47
N PRO A 300 -19.06 12.82 -5.02
CA PRO A 300 -18.85 11.72 -5.95
C PRO A 300 -20.09 11.58 -6.83
N ASN A 301 -19.89 11.64 -8.15
CA ASN A 301 -20.96 11.31 -9.08
C ASN A 301 -21.36 9.85 -8.85
N THR A 302 -22.57 9.62 -8.37
CA THR A 302 -23.25 8.34 -8.56
C THR A 302 -23.26 8.08 -10.07
N ARG A 303 -22.76 6.91 -10.49
CA ARG A 303 -22.79 6.51 -11.90
C ARG A 303 -24.20 6.73 -12.45
N LYS A 304 -24.42 7.74 -13.29
CA LYS A 304 -25.51 7.69 -14.26
C LYS A 304 -25.26 6.41 -15.04
N LYS A 305 -26.18 5.45 -14.93
CA LYS A 305 -26.26 4.33 -15.86
C LYS A 305 -26.16 4.96 -17.25
N ILE A 306 -25.15 4.57 -18.03
CA ILE A 306 -25.08 4.91 -19.44
C ILE A 306 -26.27 4.18 -20.08
N SER A 307 -27.43 4.84 -20.12
CA SER A 307 -28.47 4.55 -21.09
C SER A 307 -28.10 5.33 -22.34
N THR A 308 -27.92 4.59 -23.42
CA THR A 308 -27.76 5.05 -24.80
C THR A 308 -28.73 6.16 -25.18
N PHE A 309 -28.19 7.18 -25.85
CA PHE A 309 -28.79 8.09 -26.86
C PHE A 309 -30.17 8.71 -26.56
N ASP A 310 -30.20 10.02 -26.28
CA ASP A 310 -30.58 11.06 -27.26
C ASP A 310 -30.63 12.48 -26.64
N ASP A 311 -30.04 13.42 -27.38
CA ASP A 311 -30.39 14.82 -27.64
C ASP A 311 -30.58 15.93 -26.57
N ILE A 312 -29.80 17.00 -26.85
CA ILE A 312 -30.11 18.45 -26.92
C ILE A 312 -30.16 19.30 -25.63
N ASP A 313 -29.36 20.37 -25.71
CA ASP A 313 -29.31 21.65 -24.98
C ASP A 313 -30.42 21.96 -23.97
N ASP A 314 -30.02 22.50 -22.80
CA ASP A 314 -30.45 23.86 -22.45
C ASP A 314 -29.48 24.55 -21.47
N HIS A 315 -29.12 25.78 -21.82
CA HIS A 315 -28.45 26.74 -20.97
C HIS A 315 -29.49 27.44 -20.10
N THR A 316 -29.56 27.13 -18.80
CA THR A 316 -30.18 28.06 -17.85
C THR A 316 -29.41 28.14 -16.54
N LYS A 317 -29.10 29.40 -16.21
CA LYS A 317 -28.58 29.88 -14.93
C LYS A 317 -29.47 29.39 -13.79
N ASP A 318 -28.85 28.91 -12.72
CA ASP A 318 -29.38 29.20 -11.38
C ASP A 318 -28.25 29.43 -10.37
N GLN A 319 -27.82 30.68 -10.28
CA GLN A 319 -27.20 31.21 -9.07
C GLN A 319 -28.32 31.51 -8.07
N ASN A 320 -28.62 30.56 -7.19
CA ASN A 320 -29.03 30.75 -5.79
C ASN A 320 -29.83 29.54 -5.29
N THR A 321 -29.11 28.52 -4.88
CA THR A 321 -29.52 27.71 -3.74
C THR A 321 -28.25 27.30 -3.03
N LYS A 322 -27.87 28.07 -2.00
CA LYS A 322 -27.01 27.56 -0.92
C LYS A 322 -27.78 26.44 -0.24
N SER A 323 -27.83 25.26 -0.87
CA SER A 323 -28.13 24.04 -0.17
C SER A 323 -27.10 23.95 0.96
N LYS A 324 -27.58 23.86 2.20
CA LYS A 324 -26.77 23.48 3.36
C LYS A 324 -26.28 22.05 3.12
N THR A 325 -25.29 21.91 2.25
CA THR A 325 -24.61 20.64 2.02
C THR A 325 -23.80 20.40 3.29
N ASN A 326 -24.16 19.36 4.03
CA ASN A 326 -23.43 18.92 5.21
C ASN A 326 -22.00 18.57 4.78
N HIS A 327 -21.06 19.49 4.98
CA HIS A 327 -19.68 19.30 4.54
C HIS A 327 -19.03 18.14 5.31
N VAL A 328 -18.54 17.14 4.57
CA VAL A 328 -17.74 16.04 5.13
C VAL A 328 -16.32 16.53 5.32
N HIS A 329 -15.79 16.38 6.54
CA HIS A 329 -14.43 16.80 6.87
C HIS A 329 -13.41 15.69 6.59
N TYR A 330 -13.03 15.48 5.33
CA TYR A 330 -12.08 14.43 4.93
C TYR A 330 -10.66 14.61 5.49
N GLY A 331 -10.30 15.80 5.98
CA GLY A 331 -9.02 16.03 6.67
C GLY A 331 -8.91 15.28 8.00
N ARG A 332 -10.04 14.83 8.56
CA ARG A 332 -10.10 13.94 9.73
C ARG A 332 -9.91 12.49 9.30
N ILE A 333 -8.66 12.02 9.22
CA ILE A 333 -8.31 10.65 8.81
C ILE A 333 -8.97 9.60 9.72
N ILE A 334 -9.00 9.84 11.03
CA ILE A 334 -9.73 9.02 12.02
C ILE A 334 -10.66 9.93 12.81
N SER A 335 -11.92 9.52 12.95
CA SER A 335 -12.89 10.13 13.86
C SER A 335 -13.49 9.08 14.79
N PHE A 336 -13.48 9.32 16.09
CA PHE A 336 -14.15 8.46 17.08
C PHE A 336 -15.59 8.92 17.28
N GLY A 337 -16.53 8.17 16.69
CA GLY A 337 -17.97 8.52 16.70
C GLY A 337 -18.43 9.21 15.40
N LYS A 338 -19.63 8.83 14.94
CA LYS A 338 -20.24 9.38 13.72
C LYS A 338 -20.57 10.88 13.85
N ASP A 339 -20.97 11.32 15.04
CA ASP A 339 -21.27 12.72 15.37
C ASP A 339 -20.03 13.61 15.20
N ILE A 340 -18.85 13.11 15.56
CA ILE A 340 -17.57 13.81 15.40
C ILE A 340 -17.25 14.08 13.93
N THR A 341 -17.74 13.28 12.98
CA THR A 341 -17.44 13.49 11.54
C THR A 341 -18.05 14.78 10.97
N ARG A 342 -19.11 15.30 11.62
CA ARG A 342 -19.89 16.47 11.18
C ARG A 342 -19.81 17.66 12.13
N ALA A 343 -19.39 17.43 13.37
CA ALA A 343 -19.22 18.50 14.35
C ALA A 343 -18.24 19.56 13.82
N HIS A 344 -18.57 20.84 14.04
CA HIS A 344 -17.61 21.92 13.79
C HIS A 344 -16.43 21.76 14.75
N SER A 345 -15.18 22.05 14.34
CA SER A 345 -14.00 21.83 15.21
C SER A 345 -14.11 22.45 16.60
N SER A 346 -14.75 23.63 16.72
CA SER A 346 -14.97 24.30 18.00
C SER A 346 -15.86 23.52 18.99
N GLN A 347 -16.61 22.53 18.52
CA GLN A 347 -17.47 21.65 19.31
C GLN A 347 -16.77 20.33 19.67
N ILE A 348 -15.60 20.05 19.09
CA ILE A 348 -14.85 18.83 19.33
C ILE A 348 -13.84 19.11 20.44
N GLN A 349 -14.10 18.57 21.62
CA GLN A 349 -13.12 18.58 22.70
C GLN A 349 -12.07 17.50 22.41
N ARG A 350 -10.83 17.93 22.14
CA ARG A 350 -9.70 17.03 21.89
C ARG A 350 -8.79 17.01 23.11
N ILE A 351 -8.92 15.98 23.94
CA ILE A 351 -8.07 15.81 25.12
C ILE A 351 -6.74 15.20 24.68
N ASP A 352 -5.63 15.93 24.84
CA ASP A 352 -4.33 15.49 24.32
C ASP A 352 -3.85 14.19 24.97
N PHE A 353 -3.62 13.18 24.14
CA PHE A 353 -3.19 11.85 24.57
C PHE A 353 -1.67 11.75 24.76
N ARG A 354 -0.88 12.67 24.19
CA ARG A 354 0.60 12.56 24.14
C ARG A 354 1.25 12.54 25.53
N GLY A 355 0.65 13.22 26.51
CA GLY A 355 1.09 13.23 27.91
C GLY A 355 0.34 12.23 28.80
N SER A 356 -0.57 11.43 28.25
CA SER A 356 -1.37 10.48 29.04
C SER A 356 -0.51 9.31 29.53
N ILE A 357 -0.65 8.98 30.81
CA ILE A 357 0.05 7.83 31.40
C ILE A 357 -0.69 6.56 31.00
N LYS A 358 0.02 5.66 30.30
CA LYS A 358 -0.45 4.30 30.03
C LYS A 358 -0.68 3.59 31.36
N GLY A 359 -1.88 3.03 31.53
CA GLY A 359 -2.26 2.32 32.74
C GLY A 359 -1.78 0.88 32.69
N ASN A 360 -1.74 0.22 33.85
CA ASN A 360 -1.57 -1.22 33.89
C ASN A 360 -2.90 -1.89 33.57
N ASN A 361 -2.94 -2.75 32.54
CA ASN A 361 -4.03 -3.70 32.42
C ASN A 361 -3.87 -4.76 33.50
N ILE A 362 -4.87 -4.91 34.37
CA ILE A 362 -5.06 -6.13 35.16
C ILE A 362 -5.71 -7.14 34.21
N ALA A 363 -5.02 -7.50 33.13
CA ALA A 363 -5.41 -8.65 32.35
C ALA A 363 -5.15 -9.86 33.26
N ASN A 364 -6.17 -10.28 34.00
CA ASN A 364 -6.21 -11.59 34.63
C ASN A 364 -5.79 -12.62 33.56
N ASN A 365 -5.22 -13.75 33.98
CA ASN A 365 -4.78 -14.89 33.15
C ASN A 365 -5.85 -15.49 32.17
N GLY A 366 -6.97 -14.80 31.88
CA GLY A 366 -8.03 -15.17 30.95
C GLY A 366 -8.09 -14.37 29.63
N CYS A 367 -7.29 -13.31 29.43
CA CYS A 367 -7.06 -12.79 28.06
C CYS A 367 -6.10 -13.77 27.35
N GLY A 368 -6.43 -14.22 26.14
CA GLY A 368 -5.73 -15.32 25.45
C GLY A 368 -4.21 -15.14 25.21
N ASP A 369 -3.59 -16.11 24.53
CA ASP A 369 -2.12 -16.27 24.45
C ASP A 369 -1.34 -15.15 23.69
N VAL A 370 -2.00 -14.09 23.22
CA VAL A 370 -1.39 -13.07 22.35
C VAL A 370 -1.27 -11.72 23.04
N TRP A 371 -0.04 -11.37 23.40
CA TRP A 371 0.29 -10.04 23.90
C TRP A 371 0.64 -9.09 22.75
N THR A 372 0.04 -7.89 22.76
CA THR A 372 0.30 -6.76 21.85
C THR A 372 0.48 -5.48 22.67
N GLU A 373 1.09 -4.44 22.09
CA GLU A 373 1.33 -3.14 22.77
C GLU A 373 0.04 -2.45 23.24
N TYR A 374 -1.14 -2.83 22.72
CA TYR A 374 -2.43 -2.36 23.24
C TYR A 374 -2.71 -2.85 24.66
N HIS A 375 -2.21 -4.03 25.04
CA HIS A 375 -2.34 -4.54 26.39
C HIS A 375 -1.53 -3.71 27.38
N ASP A 376 -0.40 -3.16 26.95
CA ASP A 376 0.46 -2.29 27.76
C ASP A 376 -0.10 -0.86 27.92
N MET A 377 -1.12 -0.47 27.14
CA MET A 377 -1.71 0.86 27.23
C MET A 377 -2.67 1.03 28.40
N GLY A 378 -3.33 -0.05 28.81
CA GLY A 378 -4.39 -0.02 29.81
C GLY A 378 -5.63 0.78 29.37
N PHE A 379 -6.69 0.74 30.17
CA PHE A 379 -7.93 1.47 29.89
C PHE A 379 -7.72 2.99 29.82
N SER A 380 -6.84 3.55 30.65
CA SER A 380 -6.52 4.99 30.61
C SER A 380 -5.92 5.41 29.27
N GLY A 381 -4.98 4.63 28.74
CA GLY A 381 -4.34 4.92 27.46
C GLY A 381 -5.30 4.73 26.29
N ILE A 382 -6.15 3.70 26.35
CA ILE A 382 -7.18 3.47 25.33
C ILE A 382 -8.18 4.62 25.30
N ASN A 383 -8.68 5.05 26.48
CA ASN A 383 -9.60 6.17 26.58
C ASN A 383 -8.96 7.48 26.13
N ALA A 384 -7.69 7.74 26.46
CA ALA A 384 -6.98 8.93 26.00
C ALA A 384 -6.97 9.02 24.47
N VAL A 385 -6.73 7.90 23.78
CA VAL A 385 -6.78 7.86 22.31
C VAL A 385 -8.20 8.12 21.79
N ALA A 386 -9.23 7.52 22.39
CA ALA A 386 -10.61 7.73 21.99
C ALA A 386 -11.11 9.16 22.25
N GLU A 387 -10.70 9.78 23.36
CA GLU A 387 -11.09 11.13 23.79
C GLU A 387 -10.35 12.26 23.06
N TYR A 388 -9.35 11.95 22.24
CA TYR A 388 -8.82 12.92 21.27
C TYR A 388 -9.79 13.19 20.11
N LYS A 389 -10.80 12.31 19.93
CA LYS A 389 -11.94 12.38 18.99
C LYS A 389 -11.62 12.43 17.49
N ALA A 390 -10.69 13.28 17.04
CA ALA A 390 -10.38 13.45 15.63
C ALA A 390 -8.87 13.58 15.39
N TYR A 391 -8.37 12.79 14.44
CA TYR A 391 -6.96 12.76 14.06
C TYR A 391 -6.79 13.20 12.61
N THR A 392 -5.95 14.21 12.40
CA THR A 392 -5.50 14.63 11.08
C THR A 392 -4.24 13.88 10.67
N ALA A 393 -3.79 14.00 9.41
CA ALA A 393 -2.50 13.44 8.98
C ALA A 393 -1.31 13.90 9.85
N GLY A 394 -1.37 15.10 10.42
CA GLY A 394 -0.33 15.59 11.33
C GLY A 394 -0.31 14.88 12.68
N ASP A 395 -1.45 14.33 13.12
CA ASP A 395 -1.57 13.63 14.40
C ASP A 395 -1.24 12.13 14.31
N ILE A 396 -1.31 11.54 13.11
CA ILE A 396 -1.19 10.08 12.92
C ILE A 396 0.16 9.54 13.37
N VAL A 397 1.25 10.25 13.12
CA VAL A 397 2.60 9.81 13.54
C VAL A 397 2.68 9.73 15.07
N ASP A 398 2.10 10.72 15.78
CA ASP A 398 2.06 10.72 17.25
C ASP A 398 1.13 9.63 17.78
N LEU A 399 -0.02 9.40 17.13
CA LEU A 399 -0.94 8.32 17.46
C LEU A 399 -0.22 6.97 17.37
N LEU A 400 0.44 6.69 16.25
CA LEU A 400 1.16 5.44 16.04
C LEU A 400 2.35 5.30 16.99
N ASN A 401 3.06 6.38 17.33
CA ASN A 401 4.11 6.34 18.35
C ASN A 401 3.56 5.95 19.72
N TYR A 402 2.36 6.43 20.05
CA TYR A 402 1.70 6.11 21.30
C TYR A 402 1.20 4.65 21.34
N VAL A 403 0.58 4.15 20.27
CA VAL A 403 -0.06 2.82 20.26
C VAL A 403 0.84 1.67 19.79
N ALA A 404 1.93 1.97 19.11
CA ALA A 404 2.86 1.01 18.55
C ALA A 404 4.32 1.53 18.56
N PRO A 405 4.87 1.90 19.74
CA PRO A 405 6.18 2.54 19.85
C PRO A 405 7.32 1.71 19.25
N LYS A 406 7.31 0.37 19.39
CA LYS A 406 8.39 -0.47 18.83
C LYS A 406 8.39 -0.45 17.30
N MET A 407 7.21 -0.56 16.71
CA MET A 407 7.04 -0.43 15.26
C MET A 407 7.52 0.95 14.80
N MET A 408 7.07 2.02 15.46
CA MET A 408 7.46 3.37 15.09
C MET A 408 8.93 3.67 15.29
N ALA A 409 9.59 3.08 16.29
CA ALA A 409 11.03 3.20 16.47
C ALA A 409 11.81 2.65 15.25
N ARG A 410 11.41 1.48 14.74
CA ARG A 410 12.03 0.89 13.54
C ARG A 410 11.74 1.73 12.29
N GLY A 411 10.48 2.01 11.98
CA GLY A 411 10.18 2.74 10.74
C GLY A 411 10.62 4.19 10.76
N SER A 412 10.65 4.87 11.91
CA SER A 412 11.17 6.26 12.01
C SER A 412 12.68 6.35 11.77
N ALA A 413 13.42 5.24 11.81
CA ALA A 413 14.81 5.18 11.38
C ALA A 413 14.94 5.17 9.83
N HIS A 414 13.91 4.73 9.11
CA HIS A 414 13.94 4.50 7.67
C HIS A 414 13.01 5.39 6.84
N PHE A 415 12.00 6.01 7.47
CA PHE A 415 10.97 6.78 6.78
C PHE A 415 10.74 8.13 7.44
N SER A 416 10.26 9.05 6.62
CA SER A 416 9.94 10.42 7.00
C SER A 416 8.59 10.83 6.44
N TYR A 417 7.94 11.76 7.13
CA TYR A 417 6.55 12.16 6.87
C TYR A 417 6.40 13.68 6.77
N GLY A 418 7.51 14.42 6.81
CA GLY A 418 7.53 15.87 6.87
C GLY A 418 7.48 16.54 5.48
N ILE A 419 7.77 17.84 5.51
CA ILE A 419 7.97 18.68 4.33
C ILE A 419 9.31 19.39 4.52
N ALA A 420 10.16 19.39 3.50
CA ALA A 420 11.40 20.14 3.56
C ALA A 420 11.14 21.65 3.48
N SER A 421 11.64 22.37 4.49
CA SER A 421 11.72 23.84 4.43
C SER A 421 12.86 24.30 3.53
N ASN A 422 13.94 23.52 3.46
CA ASN A 422 15.09 23.74 2.60
C ASN A 422 15.69 22.40 2.15
N LEU A 423 15.49 22.02 0.88
CA LEU A 423 16.00 20.77 0.31
C LEU A 423 17.54 20.70 0.22
N ASP A 424 18.25 21.80 0.47
CA ASP A 424 19.73 21.83 0.54
C ASP A 424 20.28 21.46 1.93
N ASP A 425 19.41 21.26 2.93
CA ASP A 425 19.84 20.81 4.27
C ASP A 425 20.56 19.44 4.18
N PRO A 426 21.80 19.31 4.68
CA PRO A 426 22.58 18.07 4.62
C PRO A 426 21.87 16.85 5.21
N LYS A 427 20.89 17.02 6.12
CA LYS A 427 20.15 15.88 6.67
C LYS A 427 19.41 15.06 5.60
N TYR A 428 18.98 15.70 4.50
CA TYR A 428 18.29 15.04 3.39
C TYR A 428 19.22 14.13 2.56
N ALA A 429 20.52 14.13 2.84
CA ALA A 429 21.45 13.13 2.33
C ALA A 429 21.32 11.76 3.01
N HIS A 430 20.52 11.64 4.09
CA HIS A 430 20.28 10.36 4.76
C HIS A 430 19.13 9.57 4.11
N TYR A 431 19.25 8.24 4.00
CA TYR A 431 18.30 7.37 3.29
C TYR A 431 16.85 7.42 3.80
N LYS A 432 16.67 7.84 5.06
CA LYS A 432 15.38 8.09 5.71
C LYS A 432 14.44 9.01 4.91
N TYR A 433 15.01 9.93 4.14
CA TYR A 433 14.27 10.97 3.43
C TYR A 433 13.99 10.62 1.96
N TRP A 434 14.69 9.64 1.40
CA TRP A 434 14.71 9.39 -0.04
C TRP A 434 13.41 8.80 -0.60
N SER A 435 12.56 8.25 0.26
CA SER A 435 11.22 7.75 -0.09
C SER A 435 10.11 8.80 0.10
N ASN A 436 10.43 9.97 0.65
CA ASN A 436 9.47 11.07 0.81
C ASN A 436 9.67 12.09 -0.33
N PRO A 437 8.73 12.20 -1.29
CA PRO A 437 8.83 13.17 -2.39
C PRO A 437 8.80 14.63 -1.93
N LEU A 438 8.39 14.90 -0.69
CA LEU A 438 8.40 16.25 -0.09
C LEU A 438 9.73 16.62 0.58
N GLU A 439 10.67 15.66 0.64
CA GLU A 439 11.96 15.81 1.34
C GLU A 439 13.15 15.26 0.52
N THR A 440 12.91 14.89 -0.74
CA THR A 440 13.95 14.42 -1.66
C THR A 440 13.86 15.14 -3.00
N LYS A 441 15.02 15.41 -3.60
CA LYS A 441 15.10 15.96 -4.96
C LYS A 441 15.00 14.83 -5.99
N LEU A 442 14.37 15.12 -7.12
CA LEU A 442 14.44 14.27 -8.30
C LEU A 442 15.91 14.11 -8.79
N PRO A 443 16.22 12.99 -9.46
CA PRO A 443 17.57 12.75 -10.02
C PRO A 443 17.94 13.79 -11.07
N ASN A 444 19.24 13.95 -11.33
CA ASN A 444 19.75 14.84 -12.37
C ASN A 444 19.60 14.19 -13.77
N ALA A 445 18.36 14.11 -14.25
CA ALA A 445 17.99 13.41 -15.48
C ALA A 445 16.89 14.15 -16.25
N THR A 446 17.24 15.24 -16.93
CA THR A 446 16.29 16.14 -17.60
C THR A 446 15.46 15.48 -18.71
N ASP A 447 16.01 14.45 -19.37
CA ASP A 447 15.33 13.73 -20.46
C ASP A 447 14.54 12.50 -19.98
N MET A 448 14.56 12.23 -18.67
CA MET A 448 13.81 11.11 -18.07
C MET A 448 12.35 11.51 -17.90
N GLU A 449 11.44 10.66 -18.38
CA GLU A 449 10.00 10.90 -18.28
C GLU A 449 9.41 10.19 -17.06
N ILE A 450 8.45 10.82 -16.36
CA ILE A 450 7.69 10.18 -15.28
C ILE A 450 6.20 10.27 -15.63
N PHE A 451 5.58 9.11 -15.83
CA PHE A 451 4.16 8.96 -16.05
C PHE A 451 3.52 8.38 -14.79
N SER A 452 2.41 8.96 -14.34
CA SER A 452 1.66 8.43 -13.20
C SER A 452 0.23 8.11 -13.59
N MET A 453 -0.11 6.83 -13.53
CA MET A 453 -1.42 6.30 -13.87
C MET A 453 -2.19 5.93 -12.60
N TYR A 454 -3.40 6.46 -12.47
CA TYR A 454 -4.32 6.16 -11.38
C TYR A 454 -5.66 5.69 -11.95
N GLY A 455 -6.38 4.87 -11.19
CA GLY A 455 -7.72 4.43 -11.56
C GLY A 455 -8.71 5.60 -11.49
N VAL A 456 -9.61 5.68 -12.47
CA VAL A 456 -10.65 6.73 -12.54
C VAL A 456 -12.00 6.14 -12.17
N GLY A 457 -12.80 6.87 -11.36
CA GLY A 457 -14.14 6.42 -10.97
C GLY A 457 -14.14 5.20 -10.06
N ILE A 458 -13.04 4.97 -9.34
CA ILE A 458 -12.90 3.93 -8.32
C ILE A 458 -12.95 4.61 -6.95
N PRO A 459 -13.95 4.29 -6.10
CA PRO A 459 -14.01 4.80 -4.74
C PRO A 459 -12.73 4.46 -3.98
N THR A 460 -12.09 5.50 -3.44
CA THR A 460 -10.81 5.40 -2.73
C THR A 460 -11.02 5.78 -1.27
N GLU A 461 -10.59 4.91 -0.36
CA GLU A 461 -10.73 5.14 1.09
C GLU A 461 -9.92 6.36 1.54
N ARG A 462 -10.57 7.28 2.25
CA ARG A 462 -10.02 8.60 2.60
C ARG A 462 -9.97 8.89 4.09
N ALA A 463 -10.97 8.42 4.83
CA ALA A 463 -11.10 8.62 6.27
C ALA A 463 -11.97 7.51 6.89
N TYR A 464 -11.86 7.33 8.20
CA TYR A 464 -12.49 6.24 8.93
C TYR A 464 -13.20 6.72 10.19
N VAL A 465 -14.38 6.15 10.44
CA VAL A 465 -15.11 6.30 11.69
C VAL A 465 -14.79 5.10 12.56
N TYR A 466 -14.25 5.37 13.74
CA TYR A 466 -13.86 4.37 14.72
C TYR A 466 -14.76 4.43 15.95
N ARG A 467 -14.84 3.30 16.64
CA ARG A 467 -15.42 3.15 17.98
C ARG A 467 -14.49 2.31 18.85
N GLN A 468 -14.66 2.45 20.16
CA GLN A 468 -13.98 1.58 21.11
C GLN A 468 -14.65 0.19 21.11
N SER A 469 -13.84 -0.86 21.12
CA SER A 469 -14.31 -2.24 21.26
C SER A 469 -14.84 -2.48 22.68
N PRO A 470 -15.98 -3.17 22.84
CA PRO A 470 -16.47 -3.55 24.16
C PRO A 470 -15.54 -4.56 24.87
N TYR A 471 -14.60 -5.16 24.14
CA TYR A 471 -13.62 -6.11 24.67
C TYR A 471 -12.19 -5.56 24.63
N ALA A 472 -12.04 -4.24 24.80
CA ALA A 472 -10.78 -3.51 24.74
C ALA A 472 -9.69 -3.99 25.74
N GLU A 473 -10.07 -4.76 26.76
CA GLU A 473 -9.14 -5.32 27.76
C GLU A 473 -8.27 -6.46 27.21
N CYS A 474 -8.84 -7.31 26.35
CA CYS A 474 -8.17 -8.52 25.85
C CYS A 474 -7.87 -8.49 24.36
N TYR A 475 -8.40 -7.51 23.62
CA TYR A 475 -8.37 -7.48 22.15
C TYR A 475 -8.00 -6.10 21.62
N ILE A 476 -7.88 -5.97 20.29
CA ILE A 476 -7.66 -4.68 19.64
C ILE A 476 -8.78 -3.71 20.08
N PRO A 477 -8.43 -2.60 20.75
CA PRO A 477 -9.41 -1.77 21.44
C PRO A 477 -10.14 -0.79 20.51
N PHE A 478 -9.68 -0.64 19.27
CA PHE A 478 -10.23 0.29 18.29
C PHE A 478 -10.72 -0.48 17.08
N GLN A 479 -11.97 -0.24 16.68
CA GLN A 479 -12.59 -0.90 15.54
C GLN A 479 -13.29 0.11 14.64
N ILE A 480 -13.26 -0.11 13.33
CA ILE A 480 -14.06 0.67 12.39
C ILE A 480 -15.53 0.45 12.72
N ASP A 481 -16.27 1.54 12.90
CA ASP A 481 -17.69 1.50 13.19
C ASP A 481 -18.48 1.21 11.91
N THR A 482 -18.70 -0.08 11.62
CA THR A 482 -19.48 -0.50 10.45
C THR A 482 -20.94 -0.07 10.50
N SER A 483 -21.47 0.29 11.68
CA SER A 483 -22.82 0.85 11.80
C SER A 483 -22.90 2.31 11.35
N ALA A 484 -21.75 3.00 11.25
CA ALA A 484 -21.66 4.33 10.69
C ALA A 484 -21.76 4.28 9.16
N SER A 485 -23.00 4.16 8.68
CA SER A 485 -23.36 4.31 7.26
C SER A 485 -24.37 5.44 7.09
N GLU A 486 -24.44 6.00 5.90
CA GLU A 486 -25.49 6.95 5.53
C GLU A 486 -26.40 6.34 4.47
N GLU A 487 -27.72 6.50 4.68
CA GLU A 487 -28.75 5.96 3.79
C GLU A 487 -28.99 6.87 2.58
N ASP A 488 -28.62 8.15 2.67
CA ASP A 488 -28.78 9.13 1.59
C ASP A 488 -27.64 9.01 0.57
N GLY A 489 -28.02 8.82 -0.70
CA GLY A 489 -27.11 8.55 -1.83
C GLY A 489 -26.14 9.68 -2.19
N ASP A 490 -26.18 10.80 -1.46
CA ASP A 490 -25.28 11.95 -1.59
C ASP A 490 -23.99 11.81 -0.77
N MET A 491 -23.90 10.87 0.19
CA MET A 491 -22.79 10.83 1.14
C MET A 491 -21.90 9.59 0.99
N CYS A 492 -20.59 9.81 1.01
CA CYS A 492 -19.56 8.80 0.68
C CYS A 492 -19.16 7.91 1.87
N LEU A 493 -19.98 7.87 2.93
CA LEU A 493 -19.74 7.11 4.15
C LEU A 493 -20.48 5.77 4.09
N ARG A 494 -19.72 4.68 4.01
CA ARG A 494 -20.28 3.33 4.03
C ARG A 494 -19.44 2.41 4.90
N ASP A 495 -20.11 1.71 5.80
CA ASP A 495 -19.52 0.77 6.76
C ASP A 495 -18.35 1.40 7.54
N GLY A 496 -18.50 2.66 7.99
CA GLY A 496 -17.49 3.41 8.72
C GLY A 496 -16.34 3.95 7.87
N VAL A 497 -16.41 3.85 6.54
CA VAL A 497 -15.36 4.31 5.62
C VAL A 497 -15.87 5.43 4.73
N PHE A 498 -15.19 6.58 4.77
CA PHE A 498 -15.36 7.64 3.80
C PHE A 498 -14.54 7.35 2.55
N THR A 499 -15.17 7.51 1.39
CA THR A 499 -14.51 7.37 0.09
C THR A 499 -14.53 8.68 -0.70
N VAL A 500 -13.52 8.86 -1.54
CA VAL A 500 -13.43 9.94 -2.54
C VAL A 500 -13.13 9.35 -3.91
N ASP A 501 -13.32 10.13 -4.97
CA ASP A 501 -12.93 9.71 -6.31
C ASP A 501 -11.39 9.75 -6.44
N GLY A 502 -10.80 8.67 -6.95
CA GLY A 502 -9.39 8.29 -6.78
C GLY A 502 -8.34 9.14 -7.49
N MET A 503 -8.59 10.42 -7.77
CA MET A 503 -7.83 11.16 -8.80
C MET A 503 -6.93 12.32 -8.36
N LYS A 504 -6.81 12.72 -7.08
CA LYS A 504 -6.38 14.12 -6.82
C LYS A 504 -5.21 14.41 -5.88
N LEU A 505 -4.40 13.43 -5.49
CA LEU A 505 -3.10 13.71 -4.84
C LEU A 505 -1.93 13.38 -5.78
N CYS A 506 -1.89 14.09 -6.92
CA CYS A 506 -0.69 14.15 -7.77
C CYS A 506 -0.02 15.52 -7.54
N LEU A 507 1.13 15.52 -6.88
CA LEU A 507 2.09 16.61 -7.01
C LEU A 507 3.06 16.23 -8.13
N PHE A 508 3.20 17.10 -9.12
CA PHE A 508 4.28 17.06 -10.11
C PHE A 508 5.48 17.84 -9.59
#